data_AF-A0A918RDY6-F1
#
_entry.id   AF-A0A918RDY6-F1
#
_cell.length_a   1.000
_cell.length_b   1.000
_cell.length_c   1.000
_cell.angle_alpha   90.00
_cell.angle_beta   90.00
_cell.angle_gamma   90.00
#
_symmetry.space_group_name_H-M   'P 1'
#
loop_
_entity.id
_entity.type
_entity.pdbx_description
1 polymer ?
#
loop_
_entity_poly.entity_id
_entity_poly.type
_entity_poly.pdbx_seq_one_letter_code
_entity_poly.pdbx_strand_id
1 'polypeptide(L)'
;MLDDKNSCCQYITPFDIGKTDPGRPSNKRPLANAPKGEPYSANIYYYWYHFLILYVRHRNAAKAAPSPNTAEILIDFGIVAEEGFEDWWKRKGRWLFSDMFETEAKPTTNLTREQIADLKDGIAFFFPFDGNLPDMLKQAEQAFKAARLTYYDRRPDMRRKYELATRHYDLEGLYNKLIIYDAVMKAPLTDSFEKIFLTIHSDLILQRSLKHMNSKDISNFMTEHFDGACRLIYHLARGKFPVYAKPQGKYNPRK
;
A
#
# COMPACT_ATOMS: atom_id res chain seq x y z
N MET A 1 25.29 -14.17 -23.09
CA MET A 1 25.28 -12.70 -23.25
C MET A 1 24.01 -12.22 -22.56
N LEU A 2 23.96 -11.81 -21.29
CA LEU A 2 24.91 -11.55 -20.21
C LEU A 2 24.33 -12.23 -18.96
N ASP A 3 25.15 -12.99 -18.22
CA ASP A 3 24.83 -13.50 -16.89
C ASP A 3 24.93 -12.34 -15.89
N ASP A 4 23.81 -11.69 -15.56
CA ASP A 4 23.71 -10.75 -14.43
C ASP A 4 23.53 -11.54 -13.11
N LYS A 5 24.55 -12.33 -12.77
CA LYS A 5 24.75 -12.85 -11.42
C LYS A 5 25.78 -11.96 -10.73
N ASN A 6 25.34 -10.80 -10.21
CA ASN A 6 25.98 -10.07 -9.08
C ASN A 6 25.34 -8.70 -8.84
N SER A 7 24.02 -8.62 -8.73
CA SER A 7 23.40 -7.47 -8.07
C SER A 7 23.33 -7.76 -6.57
N CYS A 8 24.29 -7.21 -5.82
CA CYS A 8 24.39 -7.30 -4.36
C CYS A 8 23.35 -6.41 -3.64
N CYS A 9 22.23 -6.11 -4.31
CA CYS A 9 21.20 -5.19 -3.82
C CYS A 9 20.16 -5.98 -3.01
N GLN A 10 20.19 -5.83 -1.69
CA GLN A 10 19.12 -6.32 -0.81
C GLN A 10 18.08 -5.22 -0.62
N TYR A 11 16.83 -5.51 -0.92
CA TYR A 11 15.75 -4.54 -0.80
C TYR A 11 15.29 -4.45 0.65
N ILE A 12 15.05 -3.25 1.15
CA ILE A 12 14.13 -3.10 2.29
C ILE A 12 12.75 -3.29 1.70
N THR A 13 12.26 -4.53 1.79
CA THR A 13 10.93 -4.83 1.33
C THR A 13 9.93 -3.99 2.14
N PRO A 14 8.93 -3.36 1.51
CA PRO A 14 7.72 -2.96 2.22
C PRO A 14 7.19 -4.17 3.01
N PHE A 15 6.41 -3.94 4.06
CA PHE A 15 6.01 -4.95 5.04
C PHE A 15 5.91 -6.37 4.46
N ASP A 16 6.61 -7.32 5.09
CA ASP A 16 6.52 -8.73 4.71
C ASP A 16 5.04 -9.10 4.50
N ILE A 17 4.77 -9.89 3.46
CA ILE A 17 3.46 -10.52 3.26
C ILE A 17 3.02 -11.11 4.60
N GLY A 18 1.95 -10.56 5.18
CA GLY A 18 1.39 -11.02 6.46
C GLY A 18 1.85 -10.30 7.73
N LYS A 19 2.75 -9.30 7.67
CA LYS A 19 3.06 -8.43 8.81
C LYS A 19 2.24 -7.14 8.77
N THR A 20 1.68 -6.77 9.92
CA THR A 20 0.95 -5.50 10.11
C THR A 20 1.90 -4.29 10.02
N ASP A 21 1.38 -3.18 9.52
CA ASP A 21 2.10 -1.90 9.42
C ASP A 21 2.78 -1.49 10.76
N PRO A 22 4.09 -1.25 10.81
CA PRO A 22 4.88 -0.84 11.98
C PRO A 22 4.50 0.54 12.51
N GLY A 23 3.70 1.33 11.80
CA GLY A 23 3.03 2.52 12.36
C GLY A 23 1.92 2.19 13.35
N ARG A 24 1.56 0.92 13.53
CA ARG A 24 0.59 0.46 14.51
C ARG A 24 0.99 -0.90 15.10
N PRO A 25 1.26 -1.02 16.41
CA PRO A 25 1.37 -2.32 17.03
C PRO A 25 -0.02 -2.93 17.03
N SER A 26 -0.31 -3.87 16.14
CA SER A 26 -1.37 -4.80 16.46
C SER A 26 -1.20 -6.10 15.73
N ASN A 27 -1.13 -7.17 16.51
CA ASN A 27 -1.54 -8.53 16.20
C ASN A 27 -2.99 -8.61 15.69
N LYS A 28 -3.43 -7.71 14.80
CA LYS A 28 -4.75 -7.75 14.18
C LYS A 28 -4.71 -8.87 13.15
N ARG A 29 -5.39 -9.94 13.52
CA ARG A 29 -5.81 -11.02 12.61
C ARG A 29 -6.42 -10.39 11.34
N PRO A 30 -6.42 -11.11 10.20
CA PRO A 30 -7.23 -10.73 9.05
C PRO A 30 -8.62 -10.27 9.51
N LEU A 31 -9.18 -9.24 8.85
CA LEU A 31 -10.50 -8.72 9.24
C LEU A 31 -11.45 -9.91 9.34
N ALA A 32 -12.05 -10.12 10.51
CA ALA A 32 -12.78 -11.36 10.80
C ALA A 32 -13.91 -11.65 9.79
N ASN A 33 -14.40 -10.59 9.13
CA ASN A 33 -15.45 -10.62 8.13
C ASN A 33 -14.94 -10.24 6.72
N ALA A 34 -13.62 -10.30 6.47
CA ALA A 34 -13.13 -10.24 5.09
C ALA A 34 -13.68 -11.44 4.30
N PRO A 35 -14.08 -11.25 3.04
CA PRO A 35 -14.74 -12.28 2.27
C PRO A 35 -13.75 -13.40 2.04
N LYS A 36 -14.12 -14.60 2.50
CA LYS A 36 -13.40 -15.87 2.30
C LYS A 36 -11.96 -15.93 2.80
N GLY A 37 -11.67 -15.37 3.98
CA GLY A 37 -10.40 -15.67 4.66
C GLY A 37 -9.16 -15.14 3.93
N GLU A 38 -9.31 -14.04 3.19
CA GLU A 38 -8.21 -13.40 2.49
C GLU A 38 -7.13 -12.95 3.51
N PRO A 39 -5.96 -13.62 3.54
CA PRO A 39 -4.99 -13.44 4.63
C PRO A 39 -4.35 -12.04 4.62
N TYR A 40 -4.51 -11.31 3.51
CA TYR A 40 -3.90 -10.01 3.28
C TYR A 40 -4.83 -8.83 3.50
N SER A 41 -6.06 -9.05 3.99
CA SER A 41 -7.01 -7.97 4.26
C SER A 41 -6.54 -6.97 5.33
N ALA A 42 -5.51 -7.33 6.10
CA ALA A 42 -4.84 -6.45 7.06
C ALA A 42 -3.69 -5.64 6.43
N ASN A 43 -3.36 -5.87 5.15
CA ASN A 43 -2.29 -5.22 4.42
C ASN A 43 -2.86 -4.09 3.57
N ILE A 44 -2.34 -2.87 3.71
CA ILE A 44 -2.79 -1.72 2.93
C ILE A 44 -2.48 -1.85 1.42
N TYR A 45 -1.38 -2.52 1.06
CA TYR A 45 -1.01 -2.75 -0.33
C TYR A 45 -2.00 -3.66 -1.05
N TYR A 46 -2.68 -4.55 -0.32
CA TYR A 46 -3.79 -5.36 -0.84
C TYR A 46 -4.90 -4.46 -1.37
N TYR A 47 -5.31 -3.45 -0.61
CA TYR A 47 -6.35 -2.53 -1.09
C TYR A 47 -5.90 -1.71 -2.29
N TRP A 48 -4.64 -1.26 -2.32
CA TRP A 48 -4.11 -0.55 -3.50
C TRP A 48 -4.21 -1.42 -4.76
N TYR A 49 -3.76 -2.67 -4.67
CA TYR A 49 -3.84 -3.64 -5.75
C TYR A 49 -5.29 -3.87 -6.23
N HIS A 50 -6.21 -4.12 -5.30
CA HIS A 50 -7.60 -4.41 -5.64
C HIS A 50 -8.35 -3.21 -6.22
N PHE A 51 -8.09 -1.98 -5.74
CA PHE A 51 -8.64 -0.78 -6.37
C PHE A 51 -8.11 -0.58 -7.79
N LEU A 52 -6.84 -0.92 -8.05
CA LEU A 52 -6.27 -0.90 -9.41
C LEU A 52 -6.95 -1.92 -10.33
N ILE A 53 -7.16 -3.16 -9.87
CA ILE A 53 -7.90 -4.16 -10.65
C ILE A 53 -9.29 -3.66 -11.00
N LEU A 54 -10.04 -3.14 -10.03
CA LEU A 54 -11.39 -2.63 -10.28
C LEU A 54 -11.37 -1.50 -11.28
N TYR A 55 -10.44 -0.55 -11.14
CA TYR A 55 -10.27 0.52 -12.11
C TYR A 55 -10.02 -0.02 -13.53
N VAL A 56 -9.08 -0.96 -13.70
CA VAL A 56 -8.78 -1.57 -15.00
C VAL A 56 -10.00 -2.28 -15.57
N ARG A 57 -10.71 -3.07 -14.76
CA ARG A 57 -11.91 -3.81 -15.16
C ARG A 57 -13.00 -2.87 -15.69
N HIS A 58 -13.35 -1.83 -14.93
CA HIS A 58 -14.39 -0.89 -15.34
C HIS A 58 -13.96 0.00 -16.49
N ARG A 59 -12.70 0.43 -16.52
CA ARG A 59 -12.13 1.19 -17.64
C ARG A 59 -12.21 0.38 -18.95
N ASN A 60 -11.81 -0.89 -18.92
CA ASN A 60 -11.85 -1.77 -20.08
C ASN A 60 -13.28 -2.00 -20.55
N ALA A 61 -14.22 -2.21 -19.62
CA ALA A 61 -15.64 -2.33 -19.96
C ALA A 61 -16.19 -1.04 -20.60
N ALA A 62 -15.75 0.13 -20.12
CA ALA A 62 -16.13 1.43 -20.67
C ALA A 62 -15.37 1.82 -21.96
N LYS A 63 -14.40 1.02 -22.40
CA LYS A 63 -13.50 1.32 -23.54
C LYS A 63 -12.81 2.69 -23.44
N ALA A 64 -12.54 3.16 -22.22
CA ALA A 64 -11.95 4.47 -21.99
C ALA A 64 -10.42 4.44 -22.17
N ALA A 65 -9.86 5.45 -22.85
CA ALA A 65 -8.42 5.66 -22.88
C ALA A 65 -7.93 6.08 -21.47
N PRO A 66 -6.76 5.59 -21.01
CA PRO A 66 -6.22 6.03 -19.74
C PRO A 66 -5.64 7.44 -19.90
N SER A 67 -5.68 8.25 -18.84
CA SER A 67 -4.85 9.47 -18.84
C SER A 67 -3.36 9.07 -18.86
N PRO A 68 -2.44 9.94 -19.32
CA PRO A 68 -1.01 9.62 -19.36
C PRO A 68 -0.46 9.11 -18.02
N ASN A 69 -0.78 9.81 -16.91
CA ASN A 69 -0.38 9.42 -15.55
C ASN A 69 -0.94 8.05 -15.16
N THR A 70 -2.14 7.73 -15.62
CA THR A 70 -2.76 6.44 -15.36
C THR A 70 -2.10 5.33 -16.18
N ALA A 71 -1.72 5.61 -17.42
CA ALA A 71 -1.03 4.65 -18.28
C ALA A 71 0.30 4.22 -17.65
N GLU A 72 1.07 5.17 -17.13
CA GLU A 72 2.33 4.90 -16.44
C GLU A 72 2.15 3.95 -15.25
N ILE A 73 1.19 4.24 -14.36
CA ILE A 73 0.92 3.38 -13.19
C ILE A 73 0.47 1.99 -13.60
N LEU A 74 -0.35 1.87 -14.64
CA LEU A 74 -0.78 0.55 -15.11
C LEU A 74 0.40 -0.26 -15.67
N ILE A 75 1.34 0.38 -16.36
CA ILE A 75 2.57 -0.24 -16.84
C ILE A 75 3.44 -0.66 -15.65
N ASP A 76 3.63 0.23 -14.67
CA ASP A 76 4.45 -0.01 -13.49
C ASP A 76 3.89 -1.12 -12.62
N PHE A 77 2.59 -1.11 -12.33
CA PHE A 77 1.96 -2.17 -11.56
C PHE A 77 1.85 -3.48 -12.35
N GLY A 78 1.84 -3.42 -13.68
CA GLY A 78 1.80 -4.59 -14.55
C GLY A 78 0.66 -5.54 -14.16
N ILE A 79 -0.52 -4.98 -13.88
CA ILE A 79 -1.69 -5.71 -13.40
C ILE A 79 -2.14 -6.71 -14.47
N VAL A 80 -2.24 -7.97 -14.07
CA VAL A 80 -2.86 -9.04 -14.86
C VAL A 80 -4.20 -9.36 -14.18
N ALA A 81 -5.30 -9.31 -14.92
CA ALA A 81 -6.65 -9.34 -14.35
C ALA A 81 -6.98 -10.61 -13.54
N GLU A 82 -6.30 -11.72 -13.84
CA GLU A 82 -6.48 -13.03 -13.21
C GLU A 82 -5.42 -13.35 -12.16
N GLU A 83 -4.44 -12.47 -11.95
CA GLU A 83 -3.37 -12.67 -10.98
C GLU A 83 -3.86 -12.36 -9.56
N GLY A 84 -3.51 -13.22 -8.60
CA GLY A 84 -3.78 -12.98 -7.18
C GLY A 84 -2.84 -11.91 -6.59
N PHE A 85 -3.24 -11.30 -5.47
CA PHE A 85 -2.40 -10.30 -4.80
C PHE A 85 -1.02 -10.86 -4.42
N GLU A 86 -0.94 -12.09 -3.92
CA GLU A 86 0.31 -12.71 -3.49
C GLU A 86 1.30 -12.88 -4.66
N ASP A 87 0.82 -13.39 -5.79
CA ASP A 87 1.62 -13.61 -6.99
C ASP A 87 2.10 -12.28 -7.56
N TRP A 88 1.19 -11.30 -7.67
CA TRP A 88 1.52 -9.95 -8.08
C TRP A 88 2.58 -9.33 -7.16
N TRP A 89 2.43 -9.48 -5.84
CA TRP A 89 3.37 -8.93 -4.86
C TRP A 89 4.76 -9.52 -5.00
N LYS A 90 4.85 -10.85 -5.17
CA LYS A 90 6.12 -11.57 -5.37
C LYS A 90 6.77 -11.23 -6.70
N ARG A 91 5.99 -11.02 -7.75
CA ARG A 91 6.52 -10.72 -9.08
C ARG A 91 6.95 -9.26 -9.22
N LYS A 92 6.13 -8.33 -8.73
CA LYS A 92 6.28 -6.90 -9.03
C LYS A 92 5.99 -5.97 -7.85
N GLY A 93 4.90 -6.23 -7.11
CA GLY A 93 4.38 -5.29 -6.11
C GLY A 93 5.41 -4.87 -5.06
N ARG A 94 6.18 -5.80 -4.48
CA ARG A 94 7.16 -5.47 -3.44
C ARG A 94 8.19 -4.43 -3.89
N TRP A 95 8.61 -4.48 -5.16
CA TRP A 95 9.66 -3.60 -5.68
C TRP A 95 9.18 -2.16 -5.90
N LEU A 96 7.87 -1.97 -6.09
CA LEU A 96 7.27 -0.66 -6.32
C LEU A 96 7.25 0.22 -5.07
N PHE A 97 7.31 -0.40 -3.88
CA PHE A 97 7.26 0.29 -2.60
C PHE A 97 8.51 0.07 -1.74
N SER A 98 9.51 -0.67 -2.26
CA SER A 98 10.81 -0.82 -1.60
C SER A 98 11.67 0.40 -1.88
N ASP A 99 12.32 0.93 -0.87
CA ASP A 99 13.55 1.69 -1.13
C ASP A 99 14.63 0.65 -1.50
N MET A 100 15.34 0.87 -2.61
CA MET A 100 16.56 0.12 -2.84
C MET A 100 17.58 0.54 -1.79
N PHE A 101 18.14 -0.45 -1.10
CA PHE A 101 19.20 -0.25 -0.12
C PHE A 101 20.40 -1.12 -0.48
N GLU A 102 21.57 -0.59 -0.14
CA GLU A 102 22.68 -1.42 0.31
C GLU A 102 22.27 -1.97 1.69
N THR A 103 22.34 -3.30 1.85
CA THR A 103 22.21 -4.11 3.09
C THR A 103 21.97 -3.34 4.40
N GLU A 104 20.84 -3.61 5.08
CA GLU A 104 20.57 -3.07 6.42
C GLU A 104 21.76 -3.31 7.36
N ALA A 105 22.50 -2.25 7.67
CA ALA A 105 23.54 -2.29 8.70
C ALA A 105 22.85 -2.40 10.07
N LYS A 106 22.83 -3.61 10.65
CA LYS A 106 22.41 -3.79 12.04
C LYS A 106 23.60 -3.46 12.94
N PRO A 107 23.49 -2.47 13.85
CA PRO A 107 24.54 -2.20 14.82
C PRO A 107 24.69 -3.43 15.71
N THR A 108 25.79 -4.15 15.52
CA THR A 108 26.15 -5.30 16.35
C THR A 108 27.24 -4.84 17.30
N THR A 109 26.95 -4.86 18.59
CA THR A 109 27.95 -4.63 19.62
C THR A 109 28.66 -5.95 19.93
N ASN A 110 29.93 -5.89 20.33
CA ASN A 110 30.73 -7.05 20.75
C ASN A 110 31.13 -8.04 19.64
N LEU A 111 31.38 -7.56 18.41
CA LEU A 111 32.03 -8.39 17.39
C LEU A 111 33.47 -8.72 17.78
N THR A 112 33.85 -9.99 17.70
CA THR A 112 35.26 -10.40 17.86
C THR A 112 36.08 -9.97 16.65
N ARG A 113 37.41 -9.97 16.77
CA ARG A 113 38.30 -9.64 15.65
C ARG A 113 38.14 -10.62 14.48
N GLU A 114 37.89 -11.90 14.77
CA GLU A 114 37.62 -12.89 13.71
C GLU A 114 36.31 -12.57 12.98
N GLN A 115 35.26 -12.17 13.72
CA GLN A 115 33.96 -11.80 13.12
C GLN A 115 34.03 -10.53 12.27
N ILE A 116 34.91 -9.58 12.63
CA ILE A 116 35.18 -8.38 11.81
C ILE A 116 35.91 -8.77 10.52
N ALA A 117 36.86 -9.70 10.59
CA ALA A 117 37.61 -10.17 9.43
C ALA A 117 36.73 -10.95 8.44
N ASP A 118 35.67 -11.60 8.92
CA ASP A 118 34.68 -12.34 8.12
C ASP A 118 33.56 -11.46 7.52
N LEU A 119 33.56 -10.14 7.77
CA LEU A 119 32.64 -9.21 7.10
C LEU A 119 32.99 -9.12 5.62
N LYS A 120 32.36 -9.97 4.79
CA LYS A 120 32.54 -9.95 3.33
C LYS A 120 32.14 -8.61 2.70
N ASP A 121 31.08 -7.98 3.22
CA ASP A 121 30.49 -6.72 2.70
C ASP A 121 30.04 -5.79 3.85
N GLY A 122 30.91 -5.50 4.82
CA GLY A 122 30.59 -4.66 5.98
C GLY A 122 31.67 -3.64 6.33
N ILE A 123 31.28 -2.50 6.89
CA ILE A 123 32.19 -1.46 7.39
C ILE A 123 32.15 -1.46 8.92
N ALA A 124 33.31 -1.63 9.56
CA ALA A 124 33.44 -1.51 11.01
C ALA A 124 33.82 -0.06 11.40
N PHE A 125 33.04 0.55 12.29
CA PHE A 125 33.31 1.87 12.85
C PHE A 125 33.79 1.76 14.30
N PHE A 126 34.87 2.46 14.62
CA PHE A 126 35.37 2.58 15.99
C PHE A 126 35.03 3.98 16.50
N PHE A 127 34.22 4.05 17.56
CA PHE A 127 33.88 5.31 18.20
C PHE A 127 34.59 5.41 19.55
N PRO A 128 35.19 6.57 19.88
CA PRO A 128 35.76 6.80 21.20
C PRO A 128 34.63 6.83 22.23
N PHE A 129 34.62 5.88 23.17
CA PHE A 129 33.55 5.78 24.17
C PHE A 129 33.69 6.91 25.21
N ASP A 130 32.68 7.79 25.27
CA ASP A 130 32.64 8.93 26.19
C ASP A 130 31.86 8.66 27.49
N GLY A 131 31.36 7.43 27.67
CA GLY A 131 30.55 7.02 28.81
C GLY A 131 29.04 6.93 28.51
N ASN A 132 28.56 7.43 27.37
CA ASN A 132 27.14 7.46 27.02
C ASN A 132 26.85 6.77 25.68
N LEU A 133 26.89 5.43 25.71
CA LEU A 133 26.62 4.59 24.54
C LEU A 133 25.27 4.89 23.85
N PRO A 134 24.16 5.10 24.58
CA PRO A 134 22.87 5.44 23.95
C PRO A 134 22.92 6.70 23.09
N ASP A 135 23.52 7.78 23.59
CA ASP A 135 23.59 9.05 22.85
C ASP A 135 24.54 8.96 21.66
N MET A 136 25.65 8.24 21.79
CA MET A 136 26.56 7.97 20.68
C MET A 136 25.89 7.16 19.55
N LEU A 137 25.17 6.09 19.90
CA LEU A 137 24.42 5.29 18.93
C LEU A 137 23.35 6.13 18.23
N LYS A 138 22.65 6.98 18.98
CA LYS A 138 21.64 7.91 18.42
C LYS A 138 22.27 8.93 17.47
N GLN A 139 23.44 9.47 17.78
CA GLN A 139 24.16 10.39 16.89
C GLN A 139 24.64 9.68 15.62
N ALA A 140 25.17 8.47 15.74
CA ALA A 140 25.55 7.66 14.58
C ALA A 140 24.34 7.36 13.68
N GLU A 141 23.21 6.93 14.24
CA GLU A 141 21.97 6.72 13.49
C GLU A 141 21.50 7.99 12.77
N GLN A 142 21.58 9.15 13.42
CA GLN A 142 21.24 10.43 12.80
C GLN A 142 22.17 10.78 11.63
N ALA A 143 23.48 10.55 11.78
CA ALA A 143 24.46 10.79 10.73
C ALA A 143 24.22 9.86 9.52
N PHE A 144 23.99 8.57 9.75
CA PHE A 144 23.64 7.62 8.69
C PHE A 144 22.33 8.00 8.01
N LYS A 145 21.32 8.44 8.76
CA LYS A 145 20.05 8.91 8.20
C LYS A 145 20.25 10.15 7.31
N ALA A 146 21.06 11.11 7.72
CA ALA A 146 21.35 12.30 6.92
C ALA A 146 22.14 11.96 5.65
N ALA A 147 23.14 11.08 5.75
CA ALA A 147 23.91 10.59 4.61
C ALA A 147 23.01 9.84 3.61
N ARG A 148 22.11 8.98 4.10
CA ARG A 148 21.10 8.27 3.29
C ARG A 148 20.21 9.23 2.53
N LEU A 149 19.69 10.28 3.19
CA LEU A 149 18.86 11.29 2.54
C LEU A 149 19.61 11.98 1.38
N THR A 150 20.87 12.36 1.63
CA THR A 150 21.73 13.00 0.64
C THR A 150 22.05 12.08 -0.54
N TYR A 151 22.29 10.79 -0.26
CA TYR A 151 22.53 9.78 -1.28
C TYR A 151 21.29 9.56 -2.16
N TYR A 152 20.10 9.47 -1.56
CA TYR A 152 18.86 9.35 -2.30
C TYR A 152 18.48 10.61 -3.10
N ASP A 153 18.93 11.80 -2.70
CA ASP A 153 18.77 13.00 -3.53
C ASP A 153 19.61 12.89 -4.82
N ARG A 154 20.77 12.21 -4.75
CA ARG A 154 21.66 11.97 -5.90
C ARG A 154 21.24 10.77 -6.75
N ARG A 155 20.52 9.82 -6.16
CA ARG A 155 20.04 8.58 -6.80
C ARG A 155 18.52 8.41 -6.60
N PRO A 156 17.70 9.26 -7.25
CA PRO A 156 16.24 9.18 -7.14
C PRO A 156 15.69 7.86 -7.70
N ASP A 157 16.43 7.19 -8.59
CA ASP A 157 16.15 5.85 -9.10
C ASP A 157 16.13 4.76 -8.03
N MET A 158 16.74 5.01 -6.87
CA MET A 158 16.77 4.08 -5.74
C MET A 158 15.66 4.30 -4.71
N ARG A 159 14.89 5.39 -4.83
CA ARG A 159 13.73 5.62 -3.96
C ARG A 159 12.59 4.72 -4.38
N ARG A 160 11.75 4.32 -3.42
CA ARG A 160 10.45 3.70 -3.72
C ARG A 160 9.69 4.54 -4.75
N LYS A 161 9.12 3.87 -5.75
CA LYS A 161 8.38 4.55 -6.84
C LYS A 161 7.04 5.11 -6.34
N TYR A 162 6.42 4.43 -5.38
CA TYR A 162 5.17 4.88 -4.77
C TYR A 162 5.27 4.89 -3.25
N GLU A 163 4.65 5.91 -2.67
CA GLU A 163 4.56 6.06 -1.23
C GLU A 163 3.12 5.86 -0.76
N LEU A 164 2.97 5.15 0.35
CA LEU A 164 1.72 5.16 1.09
C LEU A 164 1.61 6.44 1.91
N ALA A 165 0.38 6.93 2.08
CA ALA A 165 0.11 7.95 3.06
C ALA A 165 0.46 7.41 4.46
N THR A 166 1.43 8.01 5.12
CA THR A 166 1.97 7.63 6.45
C THR A 166 1.00 7.90 7.61
N ARG A 167 -0.25 8.31 7.34
CA ARG A 167 -1.26 8.64 8.34
C ARG A 167 -2.23 7.48 8.54
N HIS A 168 -2.88 7.45 9.71
CA HIS A 168 -3.93 6.50 10.07
C HIS A 168 -4.92 6.28 8.92
N TYR A 169 -4.95 5.06 8.40
CA TYR A 169 -5.96 4.60 7.45
C TYR A 169 -6.87 3.56 8.12
N ASP A 170 -8.12 3.52 7.66
CA ASP A 170 -9.14 2.61 8.14
C ASP A 170 -9.32 1.45 7.17
N LEU A 171 -8.86 0.26 7.57
CA LEU A 171 -8.91 -0.96 6.75
C LEU A 171 -10.36 -1.44 6.53
N GLU A 172 -11.22 -1.33 7.53
CA GLU A 172 -12.64 -1.67 7.40
C GLU A 172 -13.34 -0.72 6.42
N GLY A 173 -13.06 0.58 6.56
CA GLY A 173 -13.53 1.60 5.64
C GLY A 173 -13.01 1.41 4.22
N LEU A 174 -11.76 0.99 4.02
CA LEU A 174 -11.21 0.67 2.69
C LEU A 174 -11.90 -0.55 2.07
N TYR A 175 -12.12 -1.58 2.88
CA TYR A 175 -12.83 -2.77 2.47
C TYR A 175 -14.27 -2.47 2.03
N ASN A 176 -15.05 -1.77 2.86
CA ASN A 176 -16.41 -1.39 2.50
C ASN A 176 -16.45 -0.54 1.22
N LYS A 177 -15.50 0.40 1.06
CA LYS A 177 -15.37 1.22 -0.16
C LYS A 177 -15.11 0.37 -1.40
N LEU A 178 -14.26 -0.66 -1.30
CA LEU A 178 -13.96 -1.58 -2.39
C LEU A 178 -15.21 -2.33 -2.86
N ILE A 179 -15.95 -2.93 -1.91
CA ILE A 179 -17.15 -3.73 -2.20
C ILE A 179 -18.27 -2.84 -2.78
N ILE A 180 -18.51 -1.69 -2.15
CA ILE A 180 -19.52 -0.73 -2.59
C ILE A 180 -19.21 -0.21 -3.98
N TYR A 181 -17.95 0.09 -4.28
CA TYR A 181 -17.55 0.56 -5.60
C TYR A 181 -17.83 -0.46 -6.69
N ASP A 182 -17.36 -1.71 -6.54
CA ASP A 182 -17.59 -2.78 -7.53
C ASP A 182 -19.10 -3.03 -7.74
N ALA A 183 -19.88 -3.05 -6.66
CA ALA A 183 -21.33 -3.24 -6.72
C ALA A 183 -22.05 -2.11 -7.45
N VAL A 184 -21.74 -0.86 -7.14
CA VAL A 184 -22.36 0.31 -7.77
C VAL A 184 -21.97 0.41 -9.25
N MET A 185 -20.73 0.07 -9.61
CA MET A 185 -20.28 0.10 -11.00
C MET A 185 -20.85 -1.04 -11.85
N LYS A 186 -21.24 -2.16 -11.24
CA LYS A 186 -21.95 -3.27 -11.91
C LYS A 186 -23.46 -3.06 -12.02
N ALA A 187 -24.04 -2.29 -11.10
CA ALA A 187 -25.47 -2.06 -11.06
C ALA A 187 -25.93 -1.15 -12.22
N PRO A 188 -27.16 -1.36 -12.75
CA PRO A 188 -27.79 -0.40 -13.64
C PRO A 188 -27.87 1.00 -13.02
N LEU A 189 -27.70 2.06 -13.82
CA LEU A 189 -27.76 3.45 -13.32
C LEU A 189 -29.09 3.81 -12.65
N THR A 190 -30.17 3.10 -13.00
CA THR A 190 -31.52 3.23 -12.44
C THR A 190 -31.67 2.64 -11.05
N ASP A 191 -30.74 1.79 -10.61
CA ASP A 191 -30.84 1.15 -9.30
C ASP A 191 -30.52 2.13 -8.17
N SER A 192 -31.39 2.15 -7.17
CA SER A 192 -31.17 2.96 -5.96
C SER A 192 -30.04 2.37 -5.12
N PHE A 193 -29.36 3.22 -4.35
CA PHE A 193 -28.33 2.74 -3.42
C PHE A 193 -28.88 1.78 -2.37
N GLU A 194 -30.15 1.91 -1.98
CA GLU A 194 -30.81 0.98 -1.08
C GLU A 194 -30.93 -0.42 -1.69
N LYS A 195 -31.35 -0.52 -2.96
CA LYS A 195 -31.42 -1.80 -3.67
C LYS A 195 -30.03 -2.45 -3.78
N ILE A 196 -29.02 -1.66 -4.12
CA ILE A 196 -27.63 -2.15 -4.23
C ILE A 196 -27.14 -2.61 -2.85
N PHE A 197 -27.37 -1.82 -1.80
CA PHE A 197 -26.98 -2.17 -0.43
C PHE A 197 -27.57 -3.51 0.01
N LEU A 198 -28.88 -3.74 -0.23
CA LEU A 198 -29.52 -5.00 0.13
C LEU A 198 -28.87 -6.21 -0.55
N THR A 199 -28.21 -6.05 -1.70
CA THR A 199 -27.51 -7.14 -2.38
C THR A 199 -26.13 -7.45 -1.81
N ILE A 200 -25.48 -6.48 -1.16
CA ILE A 200 -24.10 -6.60 -0.68
C ILE A 200 -23.96 -6.51 0.85
N HIS A 201 -25.05 -6.27 1.58
CA HIS A 201 -24.99 -5.97 3.01
C HIS A 201 -24.33 -7.08 3.85
N SER A 202 -24.45 -8.34 3.42
CA SER A 202 -23.79 -9.50 4.05
C SER A 202 -22.28 -9.44 3.95
N ASP A 203 -21.77 -8.75 2.93
CA ASP A 203 -20.36 -8.67 2.60
C ASP A 203 -19.73 -7.42 3.22
N LEU A 204 -20.51 -6.53 3.83
CA LEU A 204 -20.03 -5.28 4.43
C LEU A 204 -19.69 -5.46 5.92
N ILE A 205 -18.65 -4.75 6.36
CA ILE A 205 -18.31 -4.62 7.78
C ILE A 205 -19.09 -3.44 8.35
N LEU A 206 -20.21 -3.73 9.01
CA LEU A 206 -21.11 -2.72 9.57
C LEU A 206 -20.89 -2.58 11.08
N GLN A 207 -20.67 -1.35 11.55
CA GLN A 207 -20.61 -1.04 12.98
C GLN A 207 -21.99 -1.08 13.66
N ARG A 208 -23.06 -0.88 12.88
CA ARG A 208 -24.45 -0.87 13.36
C ARG A 208 -25.22 -2.02 12.74
N SER A 209 -26.11 -2.62 13.52
CA SER A 209 -27.02 -3.65 13.04
C SER A 209 -27.94 -3.09 11.95
N LEU A 210 -28.17 -3.90 10.91
CA LEU A 210 -29.12 -3.61 9.82
C LEU A 210 -30.52 -3.29 10.33
N LYS A 211 -30.92 -3.88 11.47
CA LYS A 211 -32.23 -3.64 12.11
C LYS A 211 -32.46 -2.17 12.51
N HIS A 212 -31.39 -1.37 12.62
CA HIS A 212 -31.45 0.02 13.06
C HIS A 212 -31.12 1.02 11.94
N MET A 213 -30.80 0.57 10.74
CA MET A 213 -30.55 1.44 9.60
C MET A 213 -31.84 1.72 8.86
N ASN A 214 -32.25 2.99 8.79
CA ASN A 214 -33.33 3.41 7.90
C ASN A 214 -32.78 3.65 6.47
N SER A 215 -33.68 3.79 5.49
CA SER A 215 -33.31 4.03 4.08
C SER A 215 -32.38 5.24 3.88
N LYS A 216 -32.57 6.31 4.66
CA LYS A 216 -31.71 7.51 4.62
C LYS A 216 -30.29 7.20 5.11
N ASP A 217 -30.14 6.44 6.18
CA ASP A 217 -28.84 6.03 6.72
C ASP A 217 -28.09 5.13 5.74
N ILE A 218 -28.80 4.19 5.11
CA ILE A 218 -28.26 3.32 4.05
C ILE A 218 -27.75 4.16 2.88
N SER A 219 -28.60 5.07 2.39
CA SER A 219 -28.25 5.93 1.25
C SER A 219 -27.03 6.81 1.56
N ASN A 220 -26.98 7.41 2.75
CA ASN A 220 -25.85 8.22 3.19
C ASN A 220 -24.56 7.39 3.28
N PHE A 221 -24.63 6.22 3.92
CA PHE A 221 -23.51 5.31 4.07
C PHE A 221 -22.95 4.88 2.71
N MET A 222 -23.82 4.44 1.80
CA MET A 222 -23.46 4.03 0.44
C MET A 222 -22.87 5.19 -0.35
N THR A 223 -23.47 6.37 -0.28
CA THR A 223 -23.00 7.57 -1.00
C THR A 223 -21.62 7.98 -0.52
N GLU A 224 -21.40 8.03 0.79
CA GLU A 224 -20.11 8.43 1.38
C GLU A 224 -18.99 7.45 1.02
N HIS A 225 -19.27 6.14 1.12
CA HIS A 225 -18.28 5.12 0.78
C HIS A 225 -18.02 5.07 -0.72
N PHE A 226 -19.06 5.16 -1.55
CA PHE A 226 -18.91 5.18 -3.00
C PHE A 226 -18.10 6.40 -3.46
N ASP A 227 -18.42 7.59 -2.95
CA ASP A 227 -17.65 8.79 -3.23
C ASP A 227 -16.21 8.66 -2.74
N GLY A 228 -16.00 8.15 -1.51
CA GLY A 228 -14.67 7.88 -0.98
C GLY A 228 -13.85 6.95 -1.89
N ALA A 229 -14.45 5.88 -2.40
CA ALA A 229 -13.81 4.96 -3.32
C ALA A 229 -13.41 5.62 -4.65
N CYS A 230 -14.31 6.44 -5.21
CA CYS A 230 -14.04 7.17 -6.45
C CYS A 230 -12.89 8.18 -6.29
N ARG A 231 -12.79 8.85 -5.13
CA ARG A 231 -11.66 9.71 -4.80
C ARG A 231 -10.36 8.92 -4.67
N LEU A 232 -10.40 7.75 -4.00
CA LEU A 232 -9.23 6.88 -3.91
C LEU A 232 -8.72 6.49 -5.29
N ILE A 233 -9.60 6.04 -6.18
CA ILE A 233 -9.24 5.64 -7.55
C ILE A 233 -8.64 6.81 -8.33
N TYR A 234 -9.20 8.02 -8.19
CA TYR A 234 -8.65 9.22 -8.82
C TYR A 234 -7.20 9.51 -8.41
N HIS A 235 -6.87 9.37 -7.12
CA HIS A 235 -5.51 9.61 -6.61
C HIS A 235 -4.57 8.43 -6.81
N LEU A 236 -5.11 7.23 -6.83
CA LEU A 236 -4.39 6.00 -7.14
C LEU A 236 -3.87 6.04 -8.59
N ALA A 237 -4.64 6.60 -9.52
CA ALA A 237 -4.18 6.93 -10.88
C ALA A 237 -3.06 8.01 -10.95
N ARG A 238 -2.63 8.54 -9.80
CA ARG A 238 -1.53 9.50 -9.63
C ARG A 238 -0.47 9.01 -8.62
N GLY A 239 -0.51 7.73 -8.27
CA GLY A 239 0.51 7.09 -7.45
C GLY A 239 0.39 7.40 -5.96
N LYS A 240 -0.78 7.86 -5.51
CA LYS A 240 -1.03 8.23 -4.12
C LYS A 240 -2.17 7.40 -3.53
N PHE A 241 -1.92 6.77 -2.38
CA PHE A 241 -2.93 5.97 -1.70
C PHE A 241 -2.62 5.80 -0.20
N PRO A 242 -3.63 5.74 0.69
CA PRO A 242 -5.00 6.18 0.49
C PRO A 242 -5.11 7.72 0.58
N VAL A 243 -5.74 8.36 -0.42
CA VAL A 243 -6.01 9.81 -0.42
C VAL A 243 -7.48 10.08 -0.73
N TYR A 244 -8.15 10.81 0.18
CA TYR A 244 -9.58 11.15 0.09
C TYR A 244 -9.86 12.62 -0.27
N ALA A 245 -8.81 13.38 -0.56
CA ALA A 245 -8.94 14.77 -0.97
C ALA A 245 -9.81 14.87 -2.23
N LYS A 246 -10.66 15.90 -2.31
CA LYS A 246 -11.48 16.11 -3.50
C LYS A 246 -10.56 16.38 -4.71
N PRO A 247 -10.82 15.75 -5.86
CA PRO A 247 -10.14 16.08 -7.11
C PRO A 247 -10.24 17.57 -7.45
N GLN A 248 -9.19 18.12 -8.04
CA GLN A 248 -9.24 19.47 -8.60
C GLN A 248 -9.97 19.40 -9.97
N GLY A 249 -11.11 20.10 -10.10
CA GLY A 249 -11.90 20.17 -11.35
C GLY A 249 -13.26 19.45 -11.29
N LYS A 250 -13.85 19.19 -12.47
CA LYS A 250 -15.13 18.45 -12.58
C LYS A 250 -14.91 16.98 -12.22
N TYR A 251 -15.44 16.58 -11.08
CA TYR A 251 -15.42 15.20 -10.60
C TYR A 251 -16.84 14.64 -10.59
N ASN A 252 -17.04 13.53 -11.29
CA ASN A 252 -18.29 12.79 -11.26
C ASN A 252 -17.98 11.35 -10.85
N PRO A 253 -18.44 10.88 -9.69
CA PRO A 253 -18.11 9.55 -9.18
C PRO A 253 -18.68 8.40 -10.03
N ARG A 254 -19.57 8.66 -11.00
CA ARG A 254 -20.11 7.65 -11.92
C ARG A 254 -19.69 7.82 -13.39
N LYS A 255 -18.79 8.75 -13.73
CA LYS A 255 -18.24 8.93 -15.09
C LYS A 255 -16.72 8.82 -15.07
#